data_AF-A0A7R9W5M1-F1
#
_entry.id   AF-A0A7R9W5M1-F1
#
_cell.length_a   1.000
_cell.length_b   1.000
_cell.length_c   1.000
_cell.angle_alpha   90.00
_cell.angle_beta   90.00
_cell.angle_gamma   90.00
#
_symmetry.space_group_name_H-M   'P 1'
#
loop_
_entity.id
_entity.type
_entity.pdbx_description
1 polymer ?
#
loop_
_entity_poly.entity_id
_entity_poly.type
_entity_poly.pdbx_seq_one_letter_code
_entity_poly.pdbx_strand_id
1 'polypeptide(L)'
;GGAMTKEEDLYGNLPLHAAIGYKAPDDVVLELLRIHPEAAKVHGTDYWLPLHVAAMYGTSSDVMDALIRAYPQALDDAGDPGIKGRTPRHFSDRFKHNKELLKRPTSEWVEITAAKDKV
;
A
#
# COMPACT_ATOMS: atom_id res chain seq x y z
N GLY A 1 -2.39 23.43 6.92
CA GLY A 1 -1.38 22.53 7.51
C GLY A 1 -1.26 21.31 6.62
N GLY A 2 -0.12 21.13 5.95
CA GLY A 2 0.10 20.01 5.02
C GLY A 2 1.56 19.57 4.94
N ALA A 3 2.41 20.04 5.85
CA ALA A 3 3.83 19.71 5.87
C ALA A 3 4.08 18.29 6.41
N MET A 4 3.33 17.87 7.44
CA MET A 4 3.59 16.58 8.13
C MET A 4 3.30 15.34 7.27
N THR A 5 2.53 15.43 6.18
CA THR A 5 2.21 14.26 5.33
C THR A 5 3.33 13.86 4.36
N LYS A 6 4.42 14.65 4.31
CA LYS A 6 5.56 14.43 3.40
C LYS A 6 6.88 14.22 4.13
N GLU A 7 6.91 14.46 5.44
CA GLU A 7 8.11 14.28 6.24
C GLU A 7 8.24 12.80 6.62
N GLU A 8 9.34 12.21 6.20
CA GLU A 8 9.72 10.85 6.58
C GLU A 8 10.29 10.85 8.01
N ASP A 9 10.02 9.78 8.76
CA ASP A 9 10.71 9.55 10.03
C ASP A 9 12.17 9.12 9.80
N LEU A 10 12.89 8.83 10.89
CA LEU A 10 14.30 8.39 10.85
C LEU A 10 14.51 7.07 10.08
N TYR A 11 13.44 6.38 9.69
CA TYR A 11 13.46 5.12 8.97
C TYR A 11 12.83 5.22 7.57
N GLY A 12 12.65 6.43 7.04
CA GLY A 12 12.05 6.67 5.73
C GLY A 12 10.53 6.48 5.69
N ASN A 13 9.88 6.25 6.84
CA ASN A 13 8.45 6.00 6.87
C ASN A 13 7.70 7.33 6.76
N LEU A 14 6.91 7.47 5.70
CA LEU A 14 5.85 8.46 5.67
C LEU A 14 4.72 8.14 6.67
N PRO A 15 3.90 9.13 7.08
CA PRO A 15 2.77 8.91 7.99
C PRO A 15 1.81 7.81 7.54
N LEU A 16 1.71 7.55 6.23
CA LEU A 16 0.90 6.46 5.68
C LEU A 16 1.41 5.07 6.14
N HIS A 17 2.74 4.85 6.18
CA HIS A 17 3.31 3.61 6.71
C HIS A 17 3.00 3.45 8.20
N ALA A 18 3.23 4.52 8.97
CA ALA A 18 2.98 4.51 10.41
C ALA A 18 1.50 4.27 10.71
N ALA A 19 0.58 4.93 10.02
CA ALA A 19 -0.86 4.74 10.19
C ALA A 19 -1.27 3.28 9.97
N ILE A 20 -0.75 2.62 8.92
CA ILE A 20 -1.03 1.22 8.66
C ILE A 20 -0.39 0.31 9.72
N GLY A 21 0.91 0.51 10.02
CA GLY A 21 1.65 -0.31 10.97
C GLY A 21 1.11 -0.24 12.39
N TYR A 22 0.62 0.93 12.81
CA TYR A 22 -0.04 1.14 14.10
C TYR A 22 -1.55 0.89 14.08
N LYS A 23 -2.11 0.40 12.97
CA LYS A 23 -3.53 0.06 12.81
C LYS A 23 -4.46 1.23 13.12
N ALA A 24 -4.13 2.40 12.57
CA ALA A 24 -5.03 3.54 12.58
C ALA A 24 -6.38 3.17 11.94
N PRO A 25 -7.47 3.87 12.32
CA PRO A 25 -8.76 3.72 11.66
C PRO A 25 -8.70 3.89 10.13
N ASP A 26 -9.52 3.14 9.40
CA ASP A 26 -9.50 3.11 7.94
C ASP A 26 -9.73 4.50 7.31
N ASP A 27 -10.60 5.32 7.91
CA ASP A 27 -10.87 6.68 7.46
C ASP A 27 -9.62 7.57 7.51
N VAL A 28 -8.79 7.42 8.55
CA VAL A 28 -7.51 8.12 8.67
C VAL A 28 -6.54 7.67 7.58
N VAL A 29 -6.43 6.36 7.33
CA VAL A 29 -5.52 5.81 6.31
C VAL A 29 -5.95 6.26 4.91
N LEU A 30 -7.26 6.19 4.62
CA LEU A 30 -7.84 6.61 3.35
C LEU A 30 -7.68 8.11 3.13
N GLU A 31 -7.86 8.94 4.16
CA GLU A 31 -7.67 10.39 4.06
C GLU A 31 -6.20 10.77 3.82
N LEU A 32 -5.26 10.10 4.51
CA LEU A 32 -3.83 10.29 4.27
C LEU A 32 -3.45 9.95 2.82
N LEU A 33 -3.94 8.82 2.32
CA LEU A 33 -3.72 8.41 0.93
C LEU A 33 -4.37 9.39 -0.06
N ARG A 34 -5.57 9.91 0.26
CA ARG A 34 -6.27 10.90 -0.58
C ARG A 34 -5.53 12.23 -0.67
N ILE A 35 -4.98 12.72 0.44
CA ILE A 35 -4.21 13.98 0.47
C ILE A 35 -2.85 13.82 -0.22
N HIS A 36 -2.24 12.63 -0.11
CA HIS A 36 -0.92 12.34 -0.66
C HIS A 36 -0.88 10.96 -1.33
N PRO A 37 -1.42 10.81 -2.56
CA PRO A 37 -1.48 9.51 -3.25
C PRO A 37 -0.09 8.97 -3.62
N GLU A 38 0.87 9.85 -3.92
CA GLU A 38 2.25 9.47 -4.22
C GLU A 38 2.95 8.78 -3.04
N ALA A 39 2.45 8.93 -1.80
CA ALA A 39 2.97 8.22 -0.64
C ALA A 39 2.85 6.68 -0.78
N ALA A 40 1.93 6.19 -1.61
CA ALA A 40 1.82 4.75 -1.93
C ALA A 40 3.04 4.18 -2.66
N LYS A 41 3.89 5.05 -3.24
CA LYS A 41 5.07 4.69 -4.04
C LYS A 41 6.39 4.84 -3.28
N VAL A 42 6.35 5.32 -2.04
CA VAL A 42 7.55 5.57 -1.24
C VAL A 42 7.89 4.33 -0.43
N HIS A 43 9.14 3.89 -0.49
CA HIS A 43 9.64 2.79 0.34
C HIS A 43 10.06 3.33 1.70
N GLY A 44 9.53 2.73 2.77
CA GLY A 44 9.94 3.00 4.15
C GLY A 44 10.97 1.98 4.66
N THR A 45 10.77 1.53 5.90
CA THR A 45 11.63 0.50 6.54
C THR A 45 11.62 -0.81 5.76
N ASP A 46 12.75 -1.53 5.75
CA ASP A 46 12.97 -2.76 4.97
C ASP A 46 12.74 -2.60 3.45
N TYR A 47 12.80 -1.35 2.98
CA TYR A 47 12.47 -0.96 1.62
C TYR A 47 11.06 -1.43 1.24
N TRP A 48 10.10 -1.32 2.16
CA TRP A 48 8.73 -1.72 1.92
C TRP A 48 7.84 -0.55 1.58
N LEU A 49 7.02 -0.72 0.54
CA LEU A 49 5.89 0.15 0.26
C LEU A 49 4.77 0.00 1.31
N PRO A 50 3.86 0.98 1.44
CA PRO A 50 2.69 0.85 2.33
C PRO A 50 1.86 -0.40 2.06
N LEU A 51 1.80 -0.86 0.81
CA LEU A 51 1.07 -2.07 0.43
C LEU A 51 1.67 -3.35 1.06
N HIS A 52 3.00 -3.43 1.24
CA HIS A 52 3.63 -4.54 1.96
C HIS A 52 3.15 -4.58 3.40
N VAL A 53 3.20 -3.43 4.07
CA VAL A 53 2.78 -3.26 5.46
C VAL A 53 1.30 -3.64 5.60
N ALA A 54 0.44 -3.16 4.70
CA ALA A 54 -0.99 -3.46 4.70
C ALA A 54 -1.27 -4.97 4.50
N ALA A 55 -0.56 -5.62 3.58
CA ALA A 55 -0.69 -7.06 3.32
C ALA A 55 -0.18 -7.90 4.49
N MET A 56 0.91 -7.46 5.13
CA MET A 56 1.48 -8.12 6.30
C MET A 56 0.56 -8.05 7.52
N TYR A 57 -0.07 -6.90 7.79
CA TYR A 57 -0.90 -6.70 8.98
C TYR A 57 -2.39 -6.94 8.78
N GLY A 58 -2.85 -7.04 7.52
CA GLY A 58 -4.23 -7.40 7.19
C GLY A 58 -5.23 -6.27 7.41
N THR A 59 -4.99 -5.11 6.79
CA THR A 59 -5.94 -3.99 6.77
C THR A 59 -7.30 -4.40 6.17
N SER A 60 -8.32 -3.55 6.28
CA SER A 60 -9.59 -3.80 5.59
C SER A 60 -9.42 -3.89 4.08
N SER A 61 -10.41 -4.51 3.43
CA SER A 61 -10.47 -4.62 1.97
C SER A 61 -10.54 -3.26 1.29
N ASP A 62 -11.15 -2.25 1.93
CA ASP A 62 -11.27 -0.90 1.39
C ASP A 62 -9.91 -0.19 1.36
N VAL A 63 -9.15 -0.26 2.46
CA VAL A 63 -7.77 0.26 2.50
C VAL A 63 -6.87 -0.48 1.53
N MET A 64 -7.00 -1.81 1.44
CA MET A 64 -6.24 -2.64 0.52
C MET A 64 -6.50 -2.28 -0.95
N ASP A 65 -7.77 -2.19 -1.35
CA ASP A 65 -8.19 -1.80 -2.70
C ASP A 65 -7.72 -0.37 -3.04
N ALA A 66 -7.84 0.57 -2.10
CA ALA A 66 -7.39 1.95 -2.29
C ALA A 66 -5.87 2.04 -2.54
N LEU A 67 -5.06 1.32 -1.75
CA LEU A 67 -3.60 1.29 -1.92
C LEU A 67 -3.20 0.66 -3.25
N ILE A 68 -3.83 -0.46 -3.63
CA ILE A 68 -3.55 -1.12 -4.92
C ILE A 68 -3.91 -0.19 -6.07
N ARG A 69 -5.04 0.52 -6.01
CA ARG A 69 -5.43 1.47 -7.07
C ARG A 69 -4.51 2.67 -7.16
N ALA A 70 -4.00 3.15 -6.03
CA ALA A 70 -3.06 4.27 -6.01
C ALA A 70 -1.73 3.91 -6.70
N TYR A 71 -1.28 2.66 -6.55
CA TYR A 71 -0.08 2.18 -7.22
C TYR A 71 -0.11 0.66 -7.49
N PRO A 72 -0.70 0.20 -8.61
CA PRO A 72 -0.87 -1.24 -8.88
C PRO A 72 0.45 -2.01 -8.94
N GLN A 73 1.51 -1.38 -9.45
CA GLN A 73 2.83 -2.01 -9.60
C GLN A 73 3.45 -2.40 -8.24
N ALA A 74 2.99 -1.81 -7.13
CA ALA A 74 3.40 -2.20 -5.79
C ALA A 74 3.16 -3.69 -5.48
N LEU A 75 2.20 -4.33 -6.16
CA LEU A 75 1.91 -5.75 -5.99
C LEU A 75 3.10 -6.64 -6.37
N ASP A 76 3.97 -6.18 -7.27
CA ASP A 76 5.10 -6.94 -7.78
C ASP A 76 6.46 -6.40 -7.30
N ASP A 77 6.44 -5.34 -6.48
CA ASP A 77 7.62 -4.80 -5.81
C ASP A 77 8.10 -5.80 -4.75
N ALA A 78 9.37 -6.20 -4.79
CA ALA A 78 9.92 -7.23 -3.89
C ALA A 78 10.53 -6.66 -2.59
N GLY A 79 10.46 -5.35 -2.40
CA GLY A 79 11.18 -4.64 -1.36
C GLY A 79 12.69 -4.84 -1.46
N ASP A 80 13.38 -4.89 -0.31
CA ASP A 80 14.83 -5.09 -0.28
C ASP A 80 15.19 -6.54 -0.67
N PRO A 81 15.99 -6.77 -1.73
CA PRO A 81 16.47 -8.10 -2.09
C PRO A 81 17.30 -8.79 -0.98
N GLY A 82 17.89 -8.03 -0.07
CA GLY A 82 18.61 -8.52 1.11
C GLY A 82 17.70 -9.10 2.20
N ILE A 83 16.41 -8.75 2.22
CA ILE A 83 15.41 -9.22 3.19
C ILE A 83 14.38 -10.10 2.49
N LYS A 84 14.82 -11.29 2.04
CA LYS A 84 14.00 -12.35 1.43
C LYS A 84 13.16 -11.95 0.19
N GLY A 85 13.25 -10.72 -0.33
CA GLY A 85 12.61 -10.29 -1.59
C GLY A 85 11.10 -10.54 -1.64
N ARG A 86 10.36 -10.15 -0.60
CA ARG A 86 8.93 -10.47 -0.48
C ARG A 86 8.05 -9.37 -1.02
N THR A 87 7.39 -9.64 -2.15
CA THR A 87 6.24 -8.85 -2.61
C THR A 87 5.01 -8.94 -1.70
N PRO A 88 4.07 -7.96 -1.75
CA PRO A 88 2.83 -8.00 -0.96
C PRO A 88 2.00 -9.27 -1.21
N ARG A 89 2.08 -9.84 -2.43
CA ARG A 89 1.37 -11.06 -2.81
C ARG A 89 1.79 -12.29 -2.00
N HIS A 90 3.02 -12.32 -1.47
CA HIS A 90 3.47 -13.39 -0.57
C HIS A 90 2.64 -13.49 0.71
N PHE A 91 1.93 -12.43 1.09
CA PHE A 91 1.03 -12.41 2.24
C PHE A 91 -0.44 -12.68 1.88
N SER A 92 -0.75 -12.97 0.61
CA SER A 92 -2.14 -13.10 0.11
C SER A 92 -2.99 -14.17 0.84
N ASP A 93 -2.37 -15.27 1.27
CA ASP A 93 -3.08 -16.33 2.00
C ASP A 93 -3.11 -16.10 3.53
N ARG A 94 -2.52 -15.01 4.03
CA ARG A 94 -2.52 -14.67 5.47
C ARG A 94 -3.90 -14.21 5.96
N PHE A 95 -4.63 -13.46 5.14
CA PHE A 95 -5.95 -12.91 5.49
C PHE A 95 -6.94 -13.15 4.36
N LYS A 96 -7.98 -13.93 4.65
CA LYS A 96 -8.96 -14.40 3.64
C LYS A 96 -9.64 -13.24 2.89
N HIS A 97 -9.93 -12.12 3.56
CA HIS A 97 -10.66 -10.98 2.97
C HIS A 97 -9.83 -10.17 1.96
N ASN A 98 -8.50 -10.27 1.98
CA ASN A 98 -7.62 -9.58 1.03
C ASN A 98 -7.01 -10.51 -0.02
N LYS A 99 -7.25 -11.82 0.09
CA LYS A 99 -6.66 -12.83 -0.79
C LYS A 99 -6.87 -12.54 -2.26
N GLU A 100 -8.11 -12.33 -2.68
CA GLU A 100 -8.44 -12.13 -4.09
C GLU A 100 -7.91 -10.79 -4.62
N LEU A 101 -7.91 -9.75 -3.79
CA LEU A 101 -7.33 -8.45 -4.14
C LEU A 101 -5.83 -8.57 -4.44
N LEU A 102 -5.11 -9.29 -3.56
CA LEU A 102 -3.66 -9.52 -3.67
C LEU A 102 -3.29 -10.57 -4.71
N LYS A 103 -4.20 -11.47 -5.13
CA LYS A 103 -3.91 -12.47 -6.18
C LYS A 103 -4.26 -11.98 -7.58
N ARG A 104 -5.14 -11.00 -7.72
CA ARG A 104 -5.48 -10.40 -9.02
C ARG A 104 -4.22 -9.89 -9.75
N PRO A 105 -4.02 -10.21 -11.05
CA PRO A 105 -2.90 -9.74 -11.82
C PRO A 105 -2.78 -8.21 -11.85
N THR A 106 -1.55 -7.70 -11.88
CA THR A 106 -1.28 -6.25 -11.92
C THR A 106 -1.86 -5.62 -13.18
N SER A 107 -1.86 -6.32 -14.33
CA SER A 107 -2.45 -5.84 -15.58
C SER A 107 -3.95 -5.53 -15.44
N GLU A 108 -4.71 -6.39 -14.76
CA GLU A 108 -6.15 -6.15 -14.53
C GLU A 108 -6.36 -4.90 -13.66
N TRP A 109 -5.54 -4.70 -12.63
CA TRP A 109 -5.62 -3.49 -11.81
C TRP A 109 -5.31 -2.22 -12.60
N VAL A 110 -4.29 -2.25 -13.46
CA VAL A 110 -3.94 -1.12 -14.34
C VAL A 110 -5.08 -0.79 -15.31
N GLU A 111 -5.75 -1.80 -15.88
CA GLU A 111 -6.91 -1.59 -16.74
C GLU A 111 -8.08 -0.96 -15.98
N ILE A 112 -8.35 -1.47 -14.77
CA ILE A 112 -9.42 -0.95 -13.89
C ILE A 112 -9.16 0.51 -13.51
N THR A 113 -7.92 0.90 -13.20
CA THR A 113 -7.58 2.29 -12.84
C THR A 113 -7.68 3.21 -14.06
N ALA A 114 -7.16 2.78 -15.22
CA ALA A 114 -7.23 3.57 -16.46
C ALA A 114 -8.66 3.79 -16.97
N ALA A 115 -9.60 2.90 -16.64
CA ALA A 115 -11.00 3.07 -16.99
C ALA A 115 -11.71 4.15 -16.15
N LYS A 116 -11.25 4.42 -14.92
CA LYS A 116 -11.82 5.46 -14.05
C LYS A 116 -11.43 6.88 -14.47
N ASP A 117 -10.26 7.06 -15.06
CA ASP A 117 -9.77 8.37 -15.51
C ASP A 117 -10.42 8.86 -16.82
N LYS A 118 -11.27 8.04 -17.44
CA LYS A 118 -11.95 8.32 -18.72
C LYS A 118 -13.42 8.76 -18.58
N VAL A 119 -13.92 8.90 -17.36
CA VAL A 119 -15.31 9.29 -17.03
C VAL A 119 -15.29 10.64 -16.33
#